data_AF-A0A8S3HM09-F1
#
_entry.id   AF-A0A8S3HM09-F1
#
_cell.length_a   1.000
_cell.length_b   1.000
_cell.length_c   1.000
_cell.angle_alpha   90.00
_cell.angle_beta   90.00
_cell.angle_gamma   90.00
#
_symmetry.space_group_name_H-M   'P 1'
#
loop_
_entity.id
_entity.type
_entity.pdbx_description
1 polymer ?
#
loop_
_entity_poly.entity_id
_entity_poly.type
_entity_poly.pdbx_seq_one_letter_code
_entity_poly.pdbx_strand_id
1 'polypeptide(L)'
;FALIGIGEKSAKSPNDTSLRNEDYNVYIEIENKLCQQQYDDISIDIQDKETRDFSLHIDLLLRDIDKNNTNLQSLLFKHVDANNNIQNQRQQKAKLIGMDTEQKAIQLSKIDEKMIELSRRKASTMTSDLIQEYNKLFIKQKFDLIIEMDRRVCAWQSPILSPLFKERNNILNELKNCQKTIQELKAKDNQSAKLEEAERLMNELERRKKENSTLIDQRTINKDFFKRELLSIYGDDDFLKHQSTRNKLFNKDLYISSFVGYIRKGNEIEIIDGDNNEFNTKIVADIFRGLQAIVSEDEEPFVVSVIGPQSTGKSTLLNMLFGSNFQMSAGRCTK
;
A
#
# COMPACT_ATOMS: atom_id res chain seq x y z
N PHE A 1 2.57 7.05 9.73
CA PHE A 1 3.82 7.82 9.92
C PHE A 1 4.81 7.37 8.86
N ALA A 2 5.52 8.31 8.22
CA ALA A 2 6.47 8.01 7.16
C ALA A 2 7.77 8.77 7.38
N LEU A 3 8.90 8.17 6.96
CA LEU A 3 10.22 8.80 6.98
C LEU A 3 10.52 9.36 5.59
N ILE A 4 11.02 10.59 5.51
CA ILE A 4 11.47 11.23 4.28
C ILE A 4 12.88 11.78 4.52
N GLY A 5 13.83 11.50 3.64
CA GLY A 5 15.14 12.16 3.64
C GLY A 5 15.10 13.39 2.73
N ILE A 6 15.31 14.59 3.27
CA ILE A 6 15.39 15.80 2.45
C ILE A 6 16.83 15.91 1.92
N GLY A 7 17.08 15.37 0.72
CA GLY A 7 18.30 15.70 -0.04
C GLY A 7 18.13 17.03 -0.76
N GLU A 8 19.23 17.72 -1.09
CA GLU A 8 19.23 18.96 -1.88
C GLU A 8 18.53 18.76 -3.25
N LYS A 9 17.21 18.94 -3.29
CA LYS A 9 16.47 19.18 -4.52
C LYS A 9 16.22 20.68 -4.57
N SER A 10 16.72 21.33 -5.62
CA SER A 10 16.47 22.74 -5.88
C SER A 10 14.96 23.01 -5.90
N ALA A 11 14.47 23.77 -4.92
CA ALA A 11 13.10 24.23 -4.89
C ALA A 11 12.82 25.09 -6.13
N LYS A 12 11.89 24.69 -6.98
CA LYS A 12 11.30 25.56 -8.01
C LYS A 12 10.00 26.15 -7.44
N SER A 13 9.81 27.45 -7.64
CA SER A 13 8.64 28.18 -7.15
C SER A 13 7.35 27.67 -7.80
N PRO A 14 6.22 27.62 -7.07
CA PRO A 14 4.94 27.28 -7.67
C PRO A 14 4.43 28.48 -8.46
N ASN A 15 4.27 28.30 -9.77
CA ASN A 15 3.45 29.21 -10.57
C ASN A 15 1.97 28.87 -10.34
N ASP A 16 1.26 29.94 -10.00
CA ASP A 16 -0.17 30.15 -9.86
C ASP A 16 -1.09 29.13 -10.55
N THR A 17 -1.93 28.43 -9.77
CA THR A 17 -3.19 27.86 -10.26
C THR A 17 -4.26 27.95 -9.18
N SER A 18 -5.11 28.97 -9.28
CA SER A 18 -6.37 29.04 -8.57
C SER A 18 -7.34 27.96 -9.08
N LEU A 19 -7.63 26.93 -8.28
CA LEU A 19 -8.68 25.96 -8.60
C LEU A 19 -9.94 26.29 -7.81
N ARG A 20 -10.96 26.78 -8.52
CA ARG A 20 -12.34 26.89 -8.02
C ARG A 20 -12.98 25.50 -8.01
N ASN A 21 -13.73 25.24 -6.94
CA ASN A 21 -14.61 24.09 -6.80
C ASN A 21 -15.67 24.09 -7.91
N GLU A 22 -15.67 23.09 -8.78
CA GLU A 22 -16.84 22.40 -9.33
C GLU A 22 -16.38 21.28 -10.30
N ASP A 23 -17.18 20.22 -10.38
CA ASP A 23 -17.06 19.02 -11.23
C ASP A 23 -16.22 17.82 -10.74
N TYR A 24 -16.96 16.80 -10.28
CA TYR A 24 -16.49 15.46 -9.89
C TYR A 24 -15.83 14.66 -11.04
N ASN A 25 -16.00 15.09 -12.30
CA ASN A 25 -15.30 14.52 -13.46
C ASN A 25 -13.82 14.92 -13.52
N VAL A 26 -13.43 16.01 -12.85
CA VAL A 26 -12.03 16.46 -12.75
C VAL A 26 -11.22 15.50 -11.88
N TYR A 27 -11.84 14.80 -10.91
CA TYR A 27 -11.14 13.87 -10.01
C TYR A 27 -10.60 12.62 -10.71
N ILE A 28 -11.27 12.13 -11.77
CA ILE A 28 -10.83 10.94 -12.52
C ILE A 28 -9.66 11.30 -13.45
N GLU A 29 -9.73 12.48 -14.05
CA GLU A 29 -8.63 13.02 -14.84
C GLU A 29 -7.41 13.33 -13.97
N ILE A 30 -7.64 13.80 -12.73
CA ILE A 30 -6.60 13.98 -11.71
C ILE A 30 -6.07 12.65 -11.18
N GLU A 31 -6.86 11.60 -10.94
CA GLU A 31 -6.31 10.30 -10.49
C GLU A 31 -5.46 9.62 -11.57
N ASN A 32 -5.90 9.66 -12.84
CA ASN A 32 -5.09 9.17 -13.96
C ASN A 32 -3.88 10.07 -14.25
N LYS A 33 -4.03 11.40 -14.16
CA LYS A 33 -2.91 12.34 -14.31
C LYS A 33 -1.96 12.33 -13.11
N LEU A 34 -2.38 12.06 -11.88
CA LEU A 34 -1.51 11.97 -10.70
C LEU A 34 -0.71 10.67 -10.67
N CYS A 35 -1.31 9.57 -11.16
CA CYS A 35 -0.59 8.32 -11.37
C CYS A 35 0.43 8.45 -12.53
N GLN A 36 0.17 9.30 -13.52
CA GLN A 36 1.12 9.64 -14.59
C GLN A 36 2.17 10.70 -14.14
N GLN A 37 1.77 11.73 -13.40
CA GLN A 37 2.60 12.84 -12.92
C GLN A 37 3.63 12.41 -11.87
N GLN A 38 3.44 11.26 -11.21
CA GLN A 38 4.45 10.71 -10.31
C GLN A 38 5.76 10.29 -11.04
N TYR A 39 5.73 10.29 -12.39
CA TYR A 39 6.86 9.91 -13.25
C TYR A 39 7.24 10.96 -14.29
N ASP A 40 6.53 12.10 -14.37
CA ASP A 40 6.76 13.12 -15.42
C ASP A 40 8.15 13.77 -15.35
N ASP A 41 8.83 13.68 -14.20
CA ASP A 41 10.20 14.18 -14.02
C ASP A 41 11.31 13.13 -14.31
N ILE A 42 10.96 11.89 -14.67
CA ILE A 42 11.92 10.81 -14.94
C ILE A 42 11.73 10.33 -16.38
N SER A 43 12.54 10.88 -17.30
CA SER A 43 12.54 10.42 -18.69
C SER A 43 13.19 9.04 -18.77
N ILE A 44 12.38 7.99 -18.69
CA ILE A 44 12.83 6.64 -19.02
C ILE A 44 12.95 6.56 -20.53
N ASP A 45 14.15 6.28 -21.04
CA ASP A 45 14.33 5.99 -22.45
C ASP A 45 13.80 4.59 -22.76
N ILE A 46 12.51 4.51 -23.07
CA ILE A 46 11.84 3.26 -23.48
C ILE A 46 12.41 2.75 -24.82
N GLN A 47 13.26 3.53 -25.50
CA GLN A 47 13.97 3.07 -26.69
C GLN A 47 15.30 2.37 -26.40
N ASP A 48 15.85 2.52 -25.20
CA ASP A 48 17.03 1.81 -24.76
C ASP A 48 16.79 0.29 -24.71
N LYS A 49 17.79 -0.48 -25.13
CA LYS A 49 17.70 -1.93 -25.26
C LYS A 49 17.57 -2.60 -23.88
N GLU A 50 18.31 -2.14 -22.87
CA GLU A 50 18.24 -2.71 -21.51
C GLU A 50 16.83 -2.53 -20.94
N THR A 51 16.26 -1.34 -21.11
CA THR A 51 14.89 -1.04 -20.66
C THR A 51 13.84 -1.90 -21.39
N ARG A 52 13.95 -2.06 -22.72
CA ARG A 52 13.03 -2.92 -23.50
C ARG A 52 13.08 -4.39 -23.10
N ASP A 53 14.29 -4.93 -22.97
CA ASP A 53 14.51 -6.32 -22.56
C ASP A 53 13.96 -6.55 -21.14
N PHE A 54 14.14 -5.56 -20.25
CA PHE A 54 13.57 -5.57 -18.91
C PHE A 54 12.03 -5.52 -18.92
N SER A 55 11.41 -4.62 -19.68
CA SER A 55 9.94 -4.53 -19.77
C SER A 55 9.35 -5.87 -20.25
N LEU A 56 9.97 -6.52 -21.24
CA LEU A 56 9.54 -7.83 -21.73
C LEU A 56 9.67 -8.91 -20.66
N HIS A 57 10.76 -8.92 -19.89
CA HIS A 57 10.95 -9.85 -18.77
C HIS A 57 9.83 -9.69 -17.72
N ILE A 58 9.51 -8.45 -17.32
CA ILE A 58 8.42 -8.20 -16.37
C ILE A 58 7.07 -8.65 -16.93
N ASP A 59 6.79 -8.42 -18.21
CA ASP A 59 5.55 -8.90 -18.83
C ASP A 59 5.40 -10.41 -18.80
N LEU A 60 6.49 -11.14 -19.00
CA LEU A 60 6.50 -12.60 -18.90
C LEU A 60 6.19 -13.06 -17.47
N LEU A 61 6.81 -12.45 -16.46
CA LEU A 61 6.51 -12.75 -15.05
C LEU A 61 5.04 -12.47 -14.71
N LEU A 62 4.48 -11.37 -15.25
CA LEU A 62 3.09 -10.99 -15.01
C LEU A 62 2.09 -11.86 -15.77
N ARG A 63 2.49 -12.47 -16.90
CA ARG A 63 1.63 -13.35 -17.70
C ARG A 63 1.23 -14.61 -16.94
N ASP A 64 2.14 -15.14 -16.12
CA ASP A 64 1.94 -16.39 -15.39
C ASP A 64 1.11 -16.23 -14.11
N ILE A 65 0.79 -14.99 -13.73
CA ILE A 65 -0.08 -14.69 -12.60
C ILE A 65 -1.54 -14.91 -13.00
N ASP A 66 -2.26 -15.72 -12.22
CA ASP A 66 -3.69 -15.96 -12.43
C ASP A 66 -4.51 -14.67 -12.18
N LYS A 67 -4.92 -14.03 -13.27
CA LYS A 67 -5.74 -12.81 -13.28
C LYS A 67 -7.12 -13.01 -12.66
N ASN A 68 -7.60 -14.25 -12.57
CA ASN A 68 -8.91 -14.56 -12.01
C ASN A 68 -8.87 -14.74 -10.48
N ASN A 69 -7.67 -14.75 -9.89
CA ASN A 69 -7.53 -14.86 -8.46
C ASN A 69 -8.24 -13.69 -7.76
N THR A 70 -9.07 -14.01 -6.77
CA THR A 70 -9.85 -13.02 -6.04
C THR A 70 -9.01 -12.15 -5.11
N ASN A 71 -7.81 -12.62 -4.73
CA ASN A 71 -6.89 -11.92 -3.85
C ASN A 71 -5.45 -12.01 -4.39
N LEU A 72 -5.12 -11.07 -5.27
CA LEU A 72 -3.78 -10.97 -5.88
C LEU A 72 -2.71 -10.61 -4.84
N GLN A 73 -3.07 -9.90 -3.78
CA GLN A 73 -2.12 -9.54 -2.73
C GLN A 73 -1.62 -10.78 -1.98
N SER A 74 -2.51 -11.63 -1.49
CA SER A 74 -2.12 -12.86 -0.78
C SER A 74 -1.37 -13.83 -1.71
N LEU A 75 -1.62 -13.79 -3.02
CA LEU A 75 -0.91 -14.61 -4.01
C LEU A 75 0.56 -14.17 -4.16
N LEU A 76 0.81 -12.86 -4.23
CA LEU A 76 2.11 -12.30 -4.57
C LEU A 76 2.98 -11.94 -3.37
N PHE A 77 2.36 -11.43 -2.29
CA PHE A 77 3.01 -10.90 -1.08
C PHE A 77 2.80 -11.86 0.09
N LYS A 78 3.38 -13.05 -0.04
CA LYS A 78 3.10 -14.17 0.86
C LYS A 78 3.66 -13.94 2.27
N HIS A 79 4.76 -13.20 2.44
CA HIS A 79 5.30 -12.90 3.76
C HIS A 79 4.44 -11.88 4.49
N VAL A 80 3.92 -10.87 3.78
CA VAL A 80 2.91 -9.94 4.31
C VAL A 80 1.67 -10.72 4.72
N ASP A 81 1.12 -11.56 3.85
CA ASP A 81 -0.07 -12.37 4.17
C ASP A 81 0.15 -13.27 5.40
N ALA A 82 1.29 -13.96 5.46
CA ALA A 82 1.65 -14.79 6.60
C ALA A 82 1.75 -13.98 7.90
N ASN A 83 2.37 -12.78 7.86
CA ASN A 83 2.42 -11.88 9.02
C ASN A 83 1.02 -11.44 9.45
N ASN A 84 0.17 -11.01 8.52
CA ASN A 84 -1.20 -10.60 8.81
C ASN A 84 -1.96 -11.73 9.52
N ASN A 85 -1.80 -12.97 9.04
CA ASN A 85 -2.42 -14.14 9.65
C ASN A 85 -1.93 -14.40 11.08
N ILE A 86 -0.62 -14.26 11.34
CA ILE A 86 -0.04 -14.38 12.69
C ILE A 86 -0.54 -13.25 13.60
N GLN A 87 -0.61 -12.01 13.11
CA GLN A 87 -1.11 -10.87 13.89
C GLN A 87 -2.60 -11.03 14.22
N ASN A 88 -3.41 -11.53 13.30
CA ASN A 88 -4.81 -11.84 13.56
C ASN A 88 -4.95 -12.86 14.71
N GLN A 89 -4.09 -13.87 14.79
CA GLN A 89 -4.06 -14.81 15.92
C GLN A 89 -3.65 -14.12 17.23
N ARG A 90 -2.67 -13.22 17.22
CA ARG A 90 -2.26 -12.43 18.40
C ARG A 90 -3.38 -11.53 18.91
N GLN A 91 -4.10 -10.87 18.00
CA GLN A 91 -5.26 -10.04 18.36
C GLN A 91 -6.39 -10.89 18.95
N GLN A 92 -6.66 -12.08 18.41
CA GLN A 92 -7.59 -13.04 18.99
C GLN A 92 -7.15 -13.44 20.41
N LYS A 93 -5.87 -13.75 20.60
CA LYS A 93 -5.29 -14.06 21.92
C LYS A 93 -5.52 -12.94 22.93
N ALA A 94 -5.31 -11.68 22.52
CA ALA A 94 -5.50 -10.51 23.37
C ALA A 94 -6.96 -10.28 23.79
N LYS A 95 -7.94 -10.67 22.94
CA LYS A 95 -9.37 -10.56 23.26
C LYS A 95 -9.84 -11.57 24.31
N LEU A 96 -9.04 -12.60 24.64
CA LEU A 96 -9.37 -13.61 25.65
C LEU A 96 -9.07 -13.16 27.09
N ILE A 97 -8.70 -11.90 27.29
CA ILE A 97 -8.54 -11.28 28.61
C ILE A 97 -9.94 -11.10 29.22
N GLY A 98 -10.34 -12.01 30.13
CA GLY A 98 -11.61 -11.95 30.88
C GLY A 98 -12.48 -13.21 30.85
N MET A 99 -12.08 -14.28 30.14
CA MET A 99 -12.79 -15.56 30.11
C MET A 99 -12.43 -16.49 31.28
N ASP A 100 -13.35 -17.41 31.60
CA ASP A 100 -13.14 -18.48 32.59
C ASP A 100 -11.91 -19.36 32.26
N THR A 101 -11.26 -19.85 33.32
CA THR A 101 -9.87 -20.32 33.29
C THR A 101 -9.66 -21.54 32.39
N GLU A 102 -10.60 -22.49 32.39
CA GLU A 102 -10.46 -23.75 31.66
C GLU A 102 -10.71 -23.58 30.15
N GLN A 103 -11.81 -22.92 29.77
CA GLN A 103 -12.12 -22.64 28.37
C GLN A 103 -11.08 -21.71 27.73
N LYS A 104 -10.58 -20.74 28.50
CA LYS A 104 -9.49 -19.86 28.09
C LYS A 104 -8.22 -20.66 27.82
N ALA A 105 -7.83 -21.60 28.69
CA ALA A 105 -6.62 -22.40 28.50
C ALA A 105 -6.67 -23.22 27.20
N ILE A 106 -7.81 -23.85 26.90
CA ILE A 106 -8.01 -24.62 25.66
C ILE A 106 -7.91 -23.72 24.43
N GLN A 107 -8.53 -22.53 24.44
CA GLN A 107 -8.46 -21.61 23.31
C GLN A 107 -7.07 -21.03 23.11
N LEU A 108 -6.36 -20.70 24.19
CA LEU A 108 -4.96 -20.22 24.11
C LEU A 108 -4.05 -21.28 23.49
N SER A 109 -4.18 -22.56 23.88
CA SER A 109 -3.39 -23.65 23.29
C SER A 109 -3.63 -23.77 21.79
N LYS A 110 -4.90 -23.72 21.35
CA LYS A 110 -5.25 -23.78 19.92
C LYS A 110 -4.66 -22.61 19.12
N ILE A 111 -4.70 -21.41 19.69
CA ILE A 111 -4.12 -20.22 19.06
C ILE A 111 -2.60 -20.36 18.97
N ASP A 112 -1.93 -20.82 20.04
CA ASP A 112 -0.48 -21.02 20.06
C ASP A 112 -0.02 -22.08 19.07
N GLU A 113 -0.71 -23.22 18.97
CA GLU A 113 -0.45 -24.24 17.96
C GLU A 113 -0.58 -23.68 16.54
N LYS A 114 -1.65 -22.93 16.28
CA LYS A 114 -1.89 -22.30 14.98
C LYS A 114 -0.82 -21.25 14.64
N MET A 115 -0.38 -20.45 15.61
CA MET A 115 0.71 -19.50 15.41
C MET A 115 2.04 -20.19 15.10
N ILE A 116 2.34 -21.31 15.77
CA ILE A 116 3.54 -22.12 15.48
C ILE A 116 3.46 -22.67 14.05
N GLU A 117 2.31 -23.20 13.65
CA GLU A 117 2.09 -23.71 12.30
C GLU A 117 2.29 -22.62 11.24
N LEU A 118 1.66 -21.46 11.43
CA LEU A 118 1.79 -20.31 10.52
C LEU A 118 3.24 -19.82 10.43
N SER A 119 3.97 -19.77 11.55
CA SER A 119 5.38 -19.36 11.56
C SER A 119 6.27 -20.34 10.80
N ARG A 120 6.03 -21.66 10.94
CA ARG A 120 6.75 -22.69 10.16
C ARG A 120 6.46 -22.58 8.67
N ARG A 121 5.20 -22.35 8.29
CA ARG A 121 4.81 -22.14 6.89
C ARG A 121 5.46 -20.88 6.32
N LYS A 122 5.52 -19.79 7.09
CA LYS A 122 6.18 -18.54 6.70
C LYS A 122 7.67 -18.77 6.39
N ALA A 123 8.40 -19.42 7.29
CA ALA A 123 9.84 -19.69 7.09
C ALA A 123 10.15 -20.54 5.85
N SER A 124 9.22 -21.39 5.41
CA SER A 124 9.36 -22.22 4.20
C SER A 124 8.74 -21.60 2.93
N THR A 125 8.10 -20.44 3.05
CA THR A 125 7.40 -19.78 1.95
C THR A 125 8.38 -19.25 0.92
N MET A 126 8.25 -19.68 -0.33
CA MET A 126 9.01 -19.09 -1.44
C MET A 126 8.42 -17.76 -1.86
N THR A 127 9.28 -16.75 -2.05
CA THR A 127 8.94 -15.48 -2.67
C THR A 127 8.51 -15.71 -4.12
N SER A 128 7.57 -14.89 -4.62
CA SER A 128 7.23 -14.92 -6.04
C SER A 128 8.40 -14.39 -6.88
N ASP A 129 8.48 -14.82 -8.14
CA ASP A 129 9.55 -14.38 -9.04
C ASP A 129 9.52 -12.86 -9.28
N LEU A 130 8.32 -12.27 -9.26
CA LEU A 130 8.13 -10.83 -9.30
C LEU A 130 8.78 -10.11 -8.10
N ILE A 131 8.66 -10.68 -6.89
CA ILE A 131 9.30 -10.14 -5.67
C ILE A 131 10.80 -10.35 -5.70
N GLN A 132 11.28 -11.47 -6.23
CA GLN A 132 12.71 -11.71 -6.41
C GLN A 132 13.34 -10.69 -7.37
N GLU A 133 12.67 -10.39 -8.49
CA GLU A 133 13.14 -9.37 -9.43
C GLU A 133 13.09 -7.98 -8.80
N TYR A 134 12.00 -7.61 -8.11
CA TYR A 134 11.93 -6.34 -7.38
C TYR A 134 13.06 -6.21 -6.35
N ASN A 135 13.32 -7.25 -5.56
CA ASN A 135 14.39 -7.26 -4.56
C ASN A 135 15.76 -7.03 -5.20
N LYS A 136 16.03 -7.70 -6.33
CA LYS A 136 17.26 -7.52 -7.10
C LYS A 136 17.44 -6.07 -7.56
N LEU A 137 16.39 -5.43 -8.06
CA LEU A 137 16.43 -4.03 -8.48
C LEU A 137 16.64 -3.09 -7.29
N PHE A 138 15.95 -3.35 -6.19
CA PHE A 138 16.03 -2.55 -4.96
C PHE A 138 17.43 -2.57 -4.36
N ILE A 139 18.03 -3.76 -4.24
CA ILE A 139 19.41 -3.93 -3.75
C ILE A 139 20.43 -3.24 -4.66
N LYS A 140 20.24 -3.35 -5.97
CA LYS A 140 21.11 -2.70 -6.95
C LYS A 140 20.82 -1.21 -7.12
N GLN A 141 19.84 -0.66 -6.38
CA GLN A 141 19.38 0.72 -6.47
C GLN A 141 19.05 1.19 -7.90
N LYS A 142 18.51 0.26 -8.72
CA LYS A 142 18.08 0.51 -10.10
C LYS A 142 16.67 1.13 -10.12
N PHE A 143 16.53 2.34 -9.57
CA PHE A 143 15.23 2.98 -9.38
C PHE A 143 14.48 3.28 -10.68
N ASP A 144 15.18 3.57 -11.78
CA ASP A 144 14.55 3.79 -13.08
C ASP A 144 13.83 2.51 -13.57
N LEU A 145 14.42 1.34 -13.34
CA LEU A 145 13.80 0.05 -13.66
C LEU A 145 12.70 -0.32 -12.66
N ILE A 146 12.78 0.11 -11.40
CA ILE A 146 11.68 -0.04 -10.43
C ILE A 146 10.46 0.76 -10.91
N ILE A 147 10.68 1.96 -11.43
CA ILE A 147 9.62 2.79 -12.01
C ILE A 147 9.02 2.11 -13.23
N GLU A 148 9.83 1.61 -14.16
CA GLU A 148 9.30 0.89 -15.33
C GLU A 148 8.53 -0.36 -14.89
N MET A 149 9.01 -1.10 -13.89
CA MET A 149 8.29 -2.24 -13.32
C MET A 149 6.91 -1.83 -12.78
N ASP A 150 6.83 -0.74 -12.02
CA ASP A 150 5.57 -0.19 -11.50
C ASP A 150 4.62 0.20 -12.63
N ARG A 151 5.15 0.81 -13.71
CA ARG A 151 4.41 1.12 -14.93
C ARG A 151 3.85 -0.14 -15.61
N ARG A 152 4.65 -1.20 -15.74
CA ARG A 152 4.21 -2.50 -16.31
C ARG A 152 3.14 -3.15 -15.45
N VAL A 153 3.30 -3.17 -14.13
CA VAL A 153 2.32 -3.71 -13.18
C VAL A 153 1.01 -2.94 -13.29
N CYS A 154 1.06 -1.60 -13.32
CA CYS A 154 -0.11 -0.74 -13.52
C CYS A 154 -0.84 -1.03 -14.84
N ALA A 155 -0.11 -1.15 -15.94
CA ALA A 155 -0.68 -1.49 -17.24
C ALA A 155 -1.34 -2.88 -17.24
N TRP A 156 -0.70 -3.86 -16.62
CA TRP A 156 -1.19 -5.24 -16.54
C TRP A 156 -2.46 -5.38 -15.69
N GLN A 157 -2.56 -4.65 -14.56
CA GLN A 157 -3.73 -4.71 -13.68
C GLN A 157 -4.90 -3.84 -14.15
N SER A 158 -4.66 -2.87 -15.06
CA SER A 158 -5.69 -1.94 -15.54
C SER A 158 -6.96 -2.63 -16.07
N PRO A 159 -6.89 -3.68 -16.92
CA PRO A 159 -8.08 -4.42 -17.36
C PRO A 159 -8.84 -5.12 -16.22
N ILE A 160 -8.16 -5.47 -15.12
CA ILE A 160 -8.75 -6.12 -13.94
C ILE A 160 -9.51 -5.10 -13.10
N LEU A 161 -8.95 -3.91 -12.91
CA LEU A 161 -9.48 -2.87 -12.02
C LEU A 161 -10.48 -1.94 -12.71
N SER A 162 -10.34 -1.69 -14.02
CA SER A 162 -11.19 -0.76 -14.76
C SER A 162 -12.70 -1.05 -14.62
N PRO A 163 -13.18 -2.31 -14.70
CA PRO A 163 -14.60 -2.62 -14.47
C PRO A 163 -15.05 -2.30 -13.04
N LEU A 164 -14.19 -2.58 -12.04
CA LEU A 164 -14.50 -2.32 -10.63
C LEU A 164 -14.59 -0.83 -10.34
N PHE A 165 -13.69 -0.01 -10.91
CA PHE A 165 -13.76 1.44 -10.78
C PHE A 165 -15.00 2.02 -11.47
N LYS A 166 -15.39 1.48 -12.62
CA LYS A 166 -16.64 1.87 -13.29
C LYS A 166 -17.85 1.55 -12.43
N GLU A 167 -17.90 0.37 -11.84
CA GLU A 167 -18.97 0.00 -10.91
C GLU A 167 -18.99 0.89 -9.66
N ARG A 168 -17.83 1.18 -9.07
CA ARG A 168 -17.70 2.11 -7.94
C ARG A 168 -18.35 3.46 -8.24
N ASN A 169 -18.06 4.01 -9.42
CA ASN A 169 -18.61 5.29 -9.85
C ASN A 169 -20.13 5.24 -10.04
N ASN A 170 -20.65 4.16 -10.61
CA ASN A 170 -22.09 3.95 -10.73
C ASN A 170 -22.76 3.90 -9.35
N ILE A 171 -22.21 3.14 -8.40
CA ILE A 171 -22.71 3.05 -7.03
C ILE A 171 -22.69 4.42 -6.33
N LEU A 172 -21.61 5.20 -6.48
CA LEU A 172 -21.52 6.54 -5.90
C LEU A 172 -22.56 7.50 -6.48
N ASN A 173 -22.82 7.43 -7.79
CA ASN A 173 -23.86 8.23 -8.44
C ASN A 173 -25.27 7.81 -7.97
N GLU A 174 -25.53 6.50 -7.87
CA GLU A 174 -26.78 5.96 -7.34
C GLU A 174 -27.01 6.39 -5.88
N LEU A 175 -25.97 6.34 -5.03
CA LEU A 175 -26.03 6.81 -3.65
C LEU A 175 -26.37 8.29 -3.56
N LYS A 176 -25.73 9.14 -4.38
CA LYS A 176 -26.01 10.58 -4.41
C LYS A 176 -27.46 10.87 -4.79
N ASN A 177 -27.98 10.16 -5.79
CA ASN A 177 -29.37 10.30 -6.22
C ASN A 177 -30.33 9.80 -5.12
N CYS A 178 -30.04 8.66 -4.50
CA CYS A 178 -30.83 8.10 -3.41
C CYS A 178 -30.88 9.04 -2.20
N GLN A 179 -29.74 9.63 -1.82
CA GLN A 179 -29.66 10.63 -0.76
C GLN A 179 -30.54 11.86 -1.04
N LYS A 180 -30.52 12.36 -2.28
CA LYS A 180 -31.38 13.48 -2.70
C LYS A 180 -32.87 13.09 -2.59
N THR A 181 -33.24 11.91 -3.07
CA THR A 181 -34.61 11.40 -2.96
C THR A 181 -35.06 11.29 -1.50
N ILE A 182 -34.24 10.74 -0.62
CA ILE A 182 -34.55 10.64 0.82
C ILE A 182 -34.78 12.03 1.43
N GLN A 183 -33.94 13.02 1.10
CA GLN A 183 -34.11 14.40 1.58
C GLN A 183 -35.44 14.99 1.11
N GLU A 184 -35.80 14.81 -0.17
CA GLU A 184 -37.07 15.30 -0.72
C GLU A 184 -38.29 14.60 -0.12
N LEU A 185 -38.19 13.29 0.17
CA LEU A 185 -39.26 12.51 0.81
C LEU A 185 -39.46 12.91 2.28
N LYS A 186 -38.38 13.18 3.02
CA LYS A 186 -38.45 13.66 4.40
C LYS A 186 -39.09 15.05 4.53
N ALA A 187 -39.05 15.85 3.47
CA ALA A 187 -39.69 17.16 3.43
C ALA A 187 -41.21 17.10 3.14
N LYS A 188 -41.74 15.94 2.72
CA LYS A 188 -43.15 15.75 2.37
C LYS A 188 -43.83 14.85 3.41
N ASP A 189 -44.68 15.42 4.27
CA ASP A 189 -45.52 14.63 5.18
C ASP A 189 -46.40 13.66 4.37
N ASN A 190 -46.50 12.39 4.81
CA ASN A 190 -47.25 11.26 4.22
C ASN A 190 -46.58 10.43 3.09
N GLN A 191 -45.25 10.23 3.09
CA GLN A 191 -44.58 9.28 2.17
C GLN A 191 -43.78 8.16 2.85
N SER A 192 -44.25 7.65 3.99
CA SER A 192 -43.52 6.66 4.81
C SER A 192 -43.08 5.40 4.04
N ALA A 193 -43.95 4.83 3.20
CA ALA A 193 -43.63 3.64 2.42
C ALA A 193 -42.51 3.87 1.37
N LYS A 194 -42.53 5.02 0.68
CA LYS A 194 -41.49 5.39 -0.30
C LYS A 194 -40.17 5.73 0.38
N LEU A 195 -40.23 6.32 1.57
CA LEU A 195 -39.07 6.61 2.37
C LEU A 195 -38.39 5.31 2.82
N GLU A 196 -39.16 4.33 3.29
CA GLU A 196 -38.64 3.01 3.68
C GLU A 196 -37.99 2.29 2.49
N GLU A 197 -38.60 2.34 1.30
CA GLU A 197 -38.03 1.77 0.07
C GLU A 197 -36.70 2.45 -0.31
N ALA A 198 -36.63 3.77 -0.26
CA ALA A 198 -35.41 4.52 -0.54
C ALA A 198 -34.30 4.22 0.49
N GLU A 199 -34.64 4.12 1.78
CA GLU A 199 -33.68 3.75 2.83
C GLU A 199 -33.16 2.31 2.67
N ARG A 200 -34.01 1.36 2.26
CA ARG A 200 -33.57 -0.01 1.92
C ARG A 200 -32.61 -0.02 0.74
N LEU A 201 -32.91 0.75 -0.31
CA LEU A 201 -32.01 0.89 -1.47
C LEU A 201 -30.66 1.52 -1.04
N MET A 202 -30.68 2.54 -0.19
CA MET A 202 -29.46 3.17 0.32
C MET A 202 -28.57 2.16 1.06
N ASN A 203 -29.14 1.35 1.94
CA ASN A 203 -28.40 0.30 2.67
C ASN A 203 -27.78 -0.74 1.73
N GLU A 204 -28.53 -1.16 0.70
CA GLU A 204 -28.03 -2.10 -0.31
C GLU A 204 -26.88 -1.50 -1.14
N LEU A 205 -26.98 -0.23 -1.52
CA LEU A 205 -25.91 0.48 -2.22
C LEU A 205 -24.67 0.65 -1.35
N GLU A 206 -24.82 0.91 -0.05
CA GLU A 206 -23.70 0.97 0.89
C GLU A 206 -23.01 -0.40 1.04
N ARG A 207 -23.79 -1.49 1.08
CA ARG A 207 -23.25 -2.86 1.07
C ARG A 207 -22.45 -3.12 -0.20
N ARG A 208 -23.03 -2.85 -1.37
CA ARG A 208 -22.34 -2.99 -2.68
C ARG A 208 -21.08 -2.14 -2.76
N LYS A 209 -21.12 -0.90 -2.25
CA LYS A 209 -19.94 -0.02 -2.17
C LYS A 209 -18.81 -0.66 -1.36
N LYS A 210 -19.14 -1.24 -0.20
CA LYS A 210 -18.16 -1.90 0.67
C LYS A 210 -17.56 -3.14 0.00
N GLU A 211 -18.38 -3.95 -0.67
CA GLU A 211 -17.93 -5.14 -1.40
C GLU A 211 -17.03 -4.78 -2.57
N ASN A 212 -17.44 -3.82 -3.40
CA ASN A 212 -16.64 -3.32 -4.51
C ASN A 212 -15.31 -2.72 -4.01
N SER A 213 -15.32 -1.95 -2.92
CA SER A 213 -14.09 -1.43 -2.30
C SER A 213 -13.16 -2.56 -1.85
N THR A 214 -13.71 -3.63 -1.25
CA THR A 214 -12.92 -4.78 -0.80
C THR A 214 -12.29 -5.52 -1.99
N LEU A 215 -13.03 -5.68 -3.09
CA LEU A 215 -12.51 -6.29 -4.31
C LEU A 215 -11.41 -5.46 -4.97
N ILE A 216 -11.57 -4.13 -5.01
CA ILE A 216 -10.53 -3.21 -5.49
C ILE A 216 -9.29 -3.38 -4.61
N ASP A 217 -9.44 -3.33 -3.29
CA ASP A 217 -8.33 -3.44 -2.36
C ASP A 217 -7.60 -4.77 -2.56
N GLN A 218 -8.30 -5.91 -2.61
CA GLN A 218 -7.69 -7.25 -2.74
C GLN A 218 -7.00 -7.51 -4.08
N ARG A 219 -7.38 -6.77 -5.14
CA ARG A 219 -6.84 -6.94 -6.49
C ARG A 219 -5.83 -5.87 -6.89
N THR A 220 -5.74 -4.77 -6.13
CA THR A 220 -4.78 -3.71 -6.41
C THR A 220 -3.38 -4.14 -5.98
N ILE A 221 -2.44 -4.04 -6.90
CA ILE A 221 -1.00 -4.17 -6.65
C ILE A 221 -0.42 -2.76 -6.75
N ASN A 222 0.22 -2.28 -5.68
CA ASN A 222 0.89 -0.99 -5.66
C ASN A 222 2.37 -1.17 -5.26
N LYS A 223 3.19 -0.16 -5.54
CA LYS A 223 4.61 -0.13 -5.18
C LYS A 223 4.89 -0.31 -3.69
N ASP A 224 3.97 0.10 -2.82
CA ASP A 224 4.14 -0.02 -1.37
C ASP A 224 4.05 -1.47 -0.90
N PHE A 225 3.23 -2.32 -1.52
CA PHE A 225 3.19 -3.75 -1.19
C PHE A 225 4.52 -4.45 -1.44
N PHE A 226 5.26 -4.07 -2.49
CA PHE A 226 6.60 -4.60 -2.72
C PHE A 226 7.56 -4.23 -1.58
N LYS A 227 7.56 -2.96 -1.17
CA LYS A 227 8.35 -2.50 -0.01
C LYS A 227 7.93 -3.25 1.26
N ARG A 228 6.63 -3.38 1.53
CA ARG A 228 6.09 -4.13 2.68
C ARG A 228 6.54 -5.59 2.69
N GLU A 229 6.57 -6.25 1.55
CA GLU A 229 7.09 -7.62 1.44
C GLU A 229 8.57 -7.69 1.77
N LEU A 230 9.40 -6.75 1.28
CA LEU A 230 10.81 -6.69 1.67
C LEU A 230 10.99 -6.41 3.17
N LEU A 231 10.19 -5.52 3.76
CA LEU A 231 10.19 -5.27 5.21
C LEU A 231 9.77 -6.52 6.00
N SER A 232 8.76 -7.25 5.52
CA SER A 232 8.27 -8.49 6.14
C SER A 232 9.33 -9.60 6.10
N ILE A 233 10.05 -9.71 4.97
CA ILE A 233 11.19 -10.61 4.79
C ILE A 233 12.35 -10.21 5.72
N TYR A 234 12.64 -8.92 5.86
CA TYR A 234 13.68 -8.43 6.76
C TYR A 234 13.46 -8.90 8.21
N GLY A 235 12.20 -8.86 8.66
CA GLY A 235 11.78 -9.28 9.98
C GLY A 235 11.84 -10.79 10.21
N ASP A 236 12.00 -11.60 9.15
CA ASP A 236 12.02 -13.05 9.21
C ASP A 236 13.44 -13.62 9.25
N ASP A 237 13.99 -13.71 10.46
CA ASP A 237 15.36 -14.19 10.67
C ASP A 237 15.57 -15.63 10.18
N ASP A 238 14.56 -16.48 10.27
CA ASP A 238 14.68 -17.90 9.89
C ASP A 238 14.62 -18.08 8.37
N PHE A 239 13.71 -17.38 7.69
CA PHE A 239 13.70 -17.30 6.24
C PHE A 239 15.05 -16.78 5.70
N LEU A 240 15.56 -15.69 6.28
CA LEU A 240 16.83 -15.09 5.84
C LEU A 240 18.03 -15.99 6.09
N LYS A 241 18.09 -16.72 7.22
CA LYS A 241 19.15 -17.72 7.45
C LYS A 241 19.14 -18.81 6.38
N HIS A 242 17.96 -19.29 5.98
CA HIS A 242 17.85 -20.32 4.95
C HIS A 242 18.16 -19.79 3.55
N GLN A 243 17.68 -18.58 3.20
CA GLN A 243 17.86 -18.02 1.87
C GLN A 243 19.22 -17.39 1.63
N SER A 244 19.83 -16.73 2.62
CA SER A 244 21.14 -16.07 2.45
C SER A 244 22.24 -17.02 1.97
N THR A 245 22.13 -18.31 2.30
CA THR A 245 23.05 -19.36 1.81
C THR A 245 22.81 -19.77 0.36
N ARG A 246 21.57 -19.63 -0.16
CA ARG A 246 21.15 -20.05 -1.50
C ARG A 246 21.09 -18.91 -2.50
N ASN A 247 20.70 -17.73 -2.04
CA ASN A 247 20.50 -16.54 -2.84
C ASN A 247 21.03 -15.31 -2.07
N LYS A 248 22.17 -14.78 -2.52
CA LYS A 248 22.84 -13.63 -1.91
C LYS A 248 22.02 -12.34 -1.95
N LEU A 249 20.92 -12.31 -2.72
CA LEU A 249 20.00 -11.17 -2.77
C LEU A 249 19.13 -11.07 -1.51
N PHE A 250 19.02 -12.10 -0.67
CA PHE A 250 18.29 -12.02 0.59
C PHE A 250 19.27 -11.82 1.74
N ASN A 251 19.70 -10.58 1.94
CA ASN A 251 20.70 -10.20 2.94
C ASN A 251 20.29 -8.91 3.67
N LYS A 252 20.40 -8.91 5.00
CA LYS A 252 19.98 -7.79 5.86
C LYS A 252 20.77 -6.51 5.62
N ASP A 253 22.08 -6.61 5.51
CA ASP A 253 22.95 -5.44 5.31
C ASP A 253 22.67 -4.80 3.95
N LEU A 254 22.42 -5.61 2.93
CA LEU A 254 21.97 -5.12 1.62
C LEU A 254 20.61 -4.42 1.71
N TYR A 255 19.66 -4.96 2.47
CA TYR A 255 18.36 -4.32 2.65
C TYR A 255 18.50 -2.96 3.35
N ILE A 256 19.22 -2.91 4.47
CA ILE A 256 19.42 -1.66 5.22
C ILE A 256 20.11 -0.61 4.35
N SER A 257 21.22 -0.96 3.70
CA SER A 257 21.92 -0.03 2.80
C SER A 257 21.03 0.47 1.65
N SER A 258 20.16 -0.39 1.13
CA SER A 258 19.22 -0.03 0.05
C SER A 258 18.09 0.88 0.53
N PHE A 259 17.50 0.61 1.70
CA PHE A 259 16.49 1.48 2.31
C PHE A 259 17.08 2.85 2.69
N VAL A 260 18.30 2.87 3.24
CA VAL A 260 19.03 4.11 3.51
C VAL A 260 19.22 4.90 2.21
N GLY A 261 19.73 4.26 1.14
CA GLY A 261 19.89 4.89 -0.17
C GLY A 261 18.57 5.39 -0.77
N TYR A 262 17.49 4.63 -0.60
CA TYR A 262 16.15 5.00 -1.05
C TYR A 262 15.62 6.26 -0.33
N ILE A 263 15.76 6.32 1.00
CA ILE A 263 15.33 7.45 1.82
C ILE A 263 16.15 8.70 1.51
N ARG A 264 17.47 8.57 1.31
CA ARG A 264 18.35 9.69 0.90
C ARG A 264 17.93 10.36 -0.40
N LYS A 265 17.26 9.63 -1.29
CA LYS A 265 16.74 10.16 -2.56
C LYS A 265 15.39 10.91 -2.40
N GLY A 266 14.90 11.07 -1.17
CA GLY A 266 13.63 11.74 -0.88
C GLY A 266 12.41 10.84 -0.95
N ASN A 267 12.61 9.53 -0.99
CA ASN A 267 11.49 8.60 -1.04
C ASN A 267 10.99 8.23 0.36
N GLU A 268 9.68 8.02 0.45
CA GLU A 268 8.99 7.65 1.67
C GLU A 268 9.01 6.14 1.97
N ILE A 269 9.20 5.81 3.24
CA ILE A 269 8.99 4.45 3.76
C ILE A 269 7.87 4.42 4.81
N GLU A 270 7.12 3.33 4.83
CA GLU A 270 6.11 3.08 5.85
C GLU A 270 6.76 2.57 7.15
N ILE A 271 6.52 3.28 8.24
CA ILE A 271 7.08 2.96 9.56
C ILE A 271 6.09 2.11 10.39
N ILE A 272 4.80 2.36 10.19
CA ILE A 272 3.70 1.68 10.88
C ILE A 272 2.83 1.02 9.82
N ASP A 273 2.68 -0.29 9.90
CA ASP A 273 1.75 -1.02 9.07
C ASP A 273 0.32 -0.72 9.54
N GLY A 274 -0.39 0.12 8.80
CA GLY A 274 -1.76 0.53 9.11
C GLY A 274 -2.82 -0.57 8.91
N ASP A 275 -2.45 -1.75 8.38
CA ASP A 275 -3.35 -2.90 8.29
C ASP A 275 -3.28 -3.76 9.57
N ASN A 276 -2.09 -3.94 10.13
CA ASN A 276 -1.88 -4.73 11.35
C ASN A 276 -1.75 -3.89 12.63
N ASN A 277 -1.66 -2.56 12.50
CA ASN A 277 -1.27 -1.65 13.58
C ASN A 277 0.07 -2.05 14.22
N GLU A 278 1.01 -2.57 13.43
CA GLU A 278 2.30 -3.02 13.90
C GLU A 278 3.39 -2.01 13.53
N PHE A 279 4.20 -1.63 14.53
CA PHE A 279 5.37 -0.79 14.30
C PHE A 279 6.56 -1.69 13.96
N ASN A 280 7.18 -1.43 12.81
CA ASN A 280 8.33 -2.19 12.31
C ASN A 280 9.63 -1.83 13.05
N THR A 281 9.66 -1.98 14.38
CA THR A 281 10.71 -1.44 15.30
C THR A 281 12.11 -1.81 14.88
N LYS A 282 12.34 -3.09 14.56
CA LYS A 282 13.66 -3.65 14.25
C LYS A 282 14.27 -2.96 13.02
N ILE A 283 13.59 -3.02 11.87
CA ILE A 283 14.11 -2.43 10.63
C ILE A 283 14.18 -0.91 10.71
N VAL A 284 13.22 -0.25 11.35
CA VAL A 284 13.24 1.20 11.53
C VAL A 284 14.47 1.62 12.33
N ALA A 285 14.76 0.93 13.44
CA ALA A 285 15.97 1.19 14.23
C ALA A 285 17.25 0.94 13.42
N ASP A 286 17.29 -0.14 12.62
CA ASP A 286 18.44 -0.48 11.80
C ASP A 286 18.66 0.53 10.66
N ILE A 287 17.57 1.03 10.03
CA ILE A 287 17.59 2.12 9.06
C ILE A 287 18.10 3.41 9.71
N PHE A 288 17.62 3.77 10.90
CA PHE A 288 18.10 4.96 11.61
C PHE A 288 19.59 4.87 11.95
N ARG A 289 20.10 3.71 12.38
CA ARG A 289 21.55 3.52 12.56
C ARG A 289 22.30 3.67 11.24
N GLY A 290 21.76 3.12 10.16
CA GLY A 290 22.33 3.27 8.82
C GLY A 290 22.36 4.72 8.33
N LEU A 291 21.32 5.49 8.61
CA LEU A 291 21.24 6.93 8.34
C LEU A 291 22.21 7.72 9.22
N GLN A 292 22.32 7.38 10.51
CA GLN A 292 23.25 8.04 11.43
C GLN A 292 24.71 7.89 10.97
N ALA A 293 25.08 6.76 10.40
CA ALA A 293 26.43 6.51 9.92
C ALA A 293 26.85 7.35 8.68
N ILE A 294 25.91 8.07 8.06
CA ILE A 294 26.15 8.86 6.84
C ILE A 294 25.81 10.34 6.96
N VAL A 295 25.14 10.75 8.04
CA VAL A 295 24.95 12.18 8.40
C VAL A 295 26.10 12.62 9.28
N SER A 296 26.42 13.92 9.25
CA SER A 296 27.51 14.45 10.09
C SER A 296 27.13 14.35 11.57
N GLU A 297 28.11 14.22 12.48
CA GLU A 297 27.83 14.15 13.94
C GLU A 297 27.06 15.38 14.46
N ASP A 298 27.19 16.52 13.77
CA ASP A 298 26.53 17.78 14.11
C ASP A 298 25.13 17.96 13.49
N GLU A 299 24.64 16.99 12.71
CA GLU A 299 23.32 17.06 12.06
C GLU A 299 22.24 16.37 12.90
N GLU A 300 21.35 17.16 13.49
CA GLU A 300 20.21 16.63 14.25
C GLU A 300 18.98 16.40 13.34
N PRO A 301 18.31 15.23 13.46
CA PRO A 301 17.10 14.97 12.69
C PRO A 301 15.94 15.87 13.16
N PHE A 302 15.32 16.59 12.23
CA PHE A 302 14.08 17.31 12.48
C PHE A 302 12.86 16.44 12.13
N VAL A 303 11.97 16.21 13.09
CA VAL A 303 10.80 15.34 12.93
C VAL A 303 9.51 16.15 12.85
N VAL A 304 8.81 16.04 11.72
CA VAL A 304 7.47 16.63 11.52
C VAL A 304 6.43 15.52 11.47
N SER A 305 5.35 15.68 12.23
CA SER A 305 4.19 14.78 12.21
C SER A 305 2.92 15.55 11.87
N VAL A 306 2.11 14.99 10.97
CA VAL A 306 0.81 15.55 10.56
C VAL A 306 -0.28 14.53 10.85
N ILE A 307 -1.24 14.90 11.71
CA ILE A 307 -2.37 14.07 12.13
C ILE A 307 -3.65 14.85 11.89
N GLY A 308 -4.68 14.17 11.38
CA GLY A 308 -5.99 14.80 11.17
C GLY A 308 -6.99 13.85 10.50
N PRO A 309 -8.26 14.26 10.40
CA PRO A 309 -9.32 13.44 9.81
C PRO A 309 -8.97 12.92 8.41
N GLN A 310 -9.56 11.81 7.98
CA GLN A 310 -9.29 11.26 6.65
C GLN A 310 -9.65 12.27 5.55
N SER A 311 -8.90 12.25 4.44
CA SER A 311 -9.17 13.09 3.25
C SER A 311 -9.11 14.61 3.46
N THR A 312 -8.37 15.10 4.46
CA THR A 312 -8.15 16.55 4.70
C THR A 312 -6.90 17.13 4.01
N GLY A 313 -6.40 16.51 2.93
CA GLY A 313 -5.25 17.03 2.17
C GLY A 313 -3.89 16.92 2.87
N LYS A 314 -3.73 16.06 3.88
CA LYS A 314 -2.45 15.87 4.61
C LYS A 314 -1.28 15.51 3.68
N SER A 315 -1.47 14.54 2.79
CA SER A 315 -0.46 14.13 1.81
C SER A 315 -0.15 15.26 0.82
N THR A 316 -1.17 16.02 0.41
CA THR A 316 -1.01 17.20 -0.45
C THR A 316 -0.13 18.25 0.21
N LEU A 317 -0.37 18.54 1.49
CA LEU A 317 0.43 19.49 2.26
C LEU A 317 1.89 19.05 2.36
N LEU A 318 2.14 17.77 2.70
CA LEU A 318 3.50 17.26 2.82
C LEU A 318 4.25 17.27 1.47
N ASN A 319 3.57 16.90 0.38
CA ASN A 319 4.14 16.94 -0.97
C ASN A 319 4.49 18.39 -1.37
N MET A 320 3.65 19.37 -1.04
CA MET A 320 3.94 20.79 -1.30
C MET A 320 5.08 21.33 -0.44
N LEU A 321 5.13 21.00 0.86
CA LEU A 321 6.11 21.56 1.78
C LEU A 321 7.51 20.96 1.61
N PHE A 322 7.58 19.65 1.32
CA PHE A 322 8.84 18.90 1.36
C PHE A 322 9.22 18.27 0.02
N GLY A 323 8.43 18.47 -1.05
CA GLY A 323 8.66 17.82 -2.33
C GLY A 323 8.59 16.29 -2.23
N SER A 324 7.83 15.78 -1.27
CA SER A 324 7.63 14.34 -1.07
C SER A 324 6.67 13.77 -2.12
N ASN A 325 6.65 12.44 -2.24
CA ASN A 325 5.85 11.72 -3.23
C ASN A 325 4.74 10.86 -2.60
N PHE A 326 4.12 11.33 -1.51
CA PHE A 326 3.01 10.61 -0.89
C PHE A 326 1.86 10.40 -1.88
N GLN A 327 1.28 9.20 -1.84
CA GLN A 327 0.12 8.88 -2.66
C GLN A 327 -1.06 9.80 -2.32
N MET A 328 -1.71 10.33 -3.36
CA MET A 328 -2.95 11.09 -3.28
C MET A 328 -4.04 10.33 -4.03
N SER A 329 -5.21 10.12 -3.42
CA SER A 329 -6.39 9.53 -4.06
C SER A 329 -7.67 10.06 -3.42
N ALA A 330 -8.82 9.83 -4.05
CA ALA A 330 -10.12 10.21 -3.49
C ALA A 330 -10.56 9.28 -2.32
N GLY A 331 -9.83 8.19 -2.07
CA GLY A 331 -10.13 7.16 -1.06
C GLY A 331 -9.22 7.21 0.18
N ARG A 332 -9.04 6.07 0.86
CA ARG A 332 -8.04 5.94 1.94
C ARG A 332 -6.65 5.87 1.32
N CYS A 333 -5.95 7.01 1.23
CA CYS A 333 -4.64 7.11 0.59
C CYS A 333 -3.50 6.63 1.48
N THR A 334 -3.60 6.90 2.79
CA THR A 334 -2.55 6.60 3.76
C THR A 334 -3.20 5.78 4.87
N LYS A 335 -2.62 4.61 5.14
CA LYS A 335 -3.08 3.74 6.22
C LYS A 335 -2.31 4.01 7.49
#